data_AF-A0A817YLR6-F1
#
_entry.id   AF-A0A817YLR6-F1
#
_cell.length_a   1.000
_cell.length_b   1.000
_cell.length_c   1.000
_cell.angle_alpha   90.00
_cell.angle_beta   90.00
_cell.angle_gamma   90.00
#
_symmetry.space_group_name_H-M   'P 1'
#
loop_
_entity.id
_entity.type
_entity.pdbx_description
1 polymer ?
#
loop_
_entity_poly.entity_id
_entity_poly.type
_entity_poly.pdbx_seq_one_letter_code
_entity_poly.pdbx_strand_id
1 'polypeptide(L)'
;MARTIIIYGYPVLLTADQHVWNRIQIIQNKALRAALGLPIYTSVDYIHKISNIPKIKDYATTLLKQSIQTATTKNDITSKKHLQDILEKIS
;
A
#
# COMPACT_ATOMS: atom_id res chain seq x y z
N MET A 1 15.56 12.33 0.63
CA MET A 1 14.24 11.67 0.66
C MET A 1 14.46 10.17 0.74
N ALA A 2 14.20 9.55 1.89
CA ALA A 2 14.27 8.09 2.01
C ALA A 2 13.12 7.50 1.19
N ARG A 3 13.44 6.75 0.13
CA ARG A 3 12.42 6.02 -0.64
C ARG A 3 11.96 4.85 0.24
N THR A 4 10.72 4.90 0.69
CA THR A 4 10.12 3.92 1.60
C THR A 4 10.18 2.52 1.00
N ILE A 5 10.45 1.51 1.82
CA ILE A 5 10.57 0.08 1.42
C ILE A 5 9.37 -0.37 0.56
N ILE A 6 8.19 0.18 0.82
CA ILE A 6 6.96 -0.09 0.06
C ILE A 6 7.11 0.27 -1.43
N ILE A 7 7.82 1.34 -1.78
CA ILE A 7 7.98 1.81 -3.18
C ILE A 7 8.68 0.77 -4.06
N TYR A 8 9.62 0.02 -3.48
CA TYR A 8 10.38 -1.01 -4.22
C TYR A 8 9.88 -2.42 -3.95
N GLY A 9 9.43 -2.68 -2.72
CA GLY A 9 9.01 -4.00 -2.26
C GLY A 9 7.53 -4.30 -2.48
N TYR A 10 6.70 -3.36 -2.98
CA TYR A 10 5.27 -3.62 -3.16
C TYR A 10 4.94 -4.88 -3.98
N PRO A 11 5.69 -5.29 -5.03
CA PRO A 11 5.35 -6.50 -5.79
C PRO A 11 5.40 -7.76 -4.91
N VAL A 12 6.40 -7.85 -4.03
CA VAL A 12 6.58 -8.97 -3.10
C VAL A 12 5.64 -8.84 -1.90
N LEU A 13 5.54 -7.64 -1.32
CA LEU A 13 4.67 -7.37 -0.18
C LEU A 13 3.19 -7.64 -0.49
N LEU A 14 2.75 -7.36 -1.71
CA LEU A 14 1.37 -7.62 -2.10
C LEU A 14 1.06 -9.11 -2.23
N THR A 15 2.06 -9.97 -2.43
CA THR A 15 1.89 -11.43 -2.38
C THR A 15 1.90 -12.00 -0.96
N ALA A 16 2.17 -11.16 0.06
CA ALA A 16 2.19 -11.61 1.45
C ALA A 16 0.79 -11.86 2.01
N ASP A 17 0.70 -12.76 2.98
CA ASP A 17 -0.55 -13.12 3.64
C ASP A 17 -1.30 -11.93 4.24
N GLN A 18 -2.63 -12.02 4.25
CA GLN A 18 -3.51 -10.99 4.82
C GLN A 18 -3.20 -10.72 6.31
N HIS A 19 -2.71 -11.72 7.05
CA HIS A 19 -2.27 -11.54 8.43
C HIS A 19 -1.09 -10.55 8.56
N VAL A 20 -0.15 -10.55 7.61
CA VAL A 20 0.96 -9.59 7.56
C VAL A 20 0.43 -8.19 7.33
N TRP A 21 -0.48 -8.01 6.37
CA TRP A 21 -1.13 -6.73 6.10
C TRP A 21 -1.89 -6.18 7.30
N ASN A 22 -2.62 -7.04 8.02
CA ASN A 22 -3.33 -6.65 9.24
C ASN A 22 -2.37 -6.10 10.31
N ARG A 23 -1.22 -6.76 10.51
CA ARG A 23 -0.20 -6.29 11.46
C ARG A 23 0.39 -4.93 11.06
N ILE A 24 0.73 -4.76 9.79
CA ILE A 24 1.26 -3.49 9.28
C ILE A 24 0.21 -2.38 9.44
N GLN A 25 -1.06 -2.65 9.14
CA GLN A 25 -2.16 -1.70 9.30
C GLN A 25 -2.33 -1.28 10.77
N ILE A 26 -2.21 -2.21 11.73
CA ILE A 26 -2.26 -1.88 13.17
C ILE A 26 -1.13 -0.91 13.54
N ILE A 27 0.08 -1.14 13.04
CA ILE A 27 1.23 -0.26 13.28
C ILE A 27 0.99 1.13 12.66
N GLN A 28 0.51 1.19 11.41
CA GLN A 28 0.14 2.44 10.75
C GLN A 28 -0.88 3.22 11.58
N ASN A 29 -1.95 2.55 12.03
CA ASN A 29 -3.01 3.18 12.81
C ASN A 29 -2.50 3.70 14.16
N LYS A 30 -1.58 2.98 14.82
CA LYS A 30 -0.94 3.45 16.06
C LYS A 30 -0.08 4.69 15.81
N ALA A 31 0.72 4.68 14.74
CA ALA A 31 1.55 5.81 14.36
C ALA A 31 0.72 7.05 14.03
N LEU A 32 -0.37 6.90 13.28
CA LEU A 32 -1.28 8.00 12.94
C LEU A 32 -1.95 8.58 14.19
N ARG A 33 -2.41 7.74 15.13
CA ARG A 33 -2.97 8.23 16.40
C ARG A 33 -1.95 9.01 17.22
N ALA A 34 -0.72 8.51 17.31
CA ALA A 34 0.35 9.18 18.03
C ALA A 34 0.70 10.54 17.38
N ALA A 35 0.76 10.60 16.04
CA ALA A 35 1.05 11.82 15.31
C ALA A 35 -0.08 12.86 15.42
N LEU A 36 -1.33 12.41 15.51
CA LEU A 36 -2.51 13.28 15.58
C LEU A 36 -2.97 13.58 17.03
N GLY A 37 -2.31 13.01 18.04
CA GLY A 37 -2.73 13.14 19.44
C GLY A 37 -4.09 12.53 19.77
N LEU A 38 -4.52 11.51 19.02
CA LEU A 38 -5.86 10.93 19.14
C LEU A 38 -5.93 9.78 20.17
N PRO A 39 -7.05 9.65 20.90
CA PRO A 39 -7.29 8.52 21.80
C PRO A 39 -7.31 7.16 21.08
N ILE A 40 -7.00 6.08 21.80
CA ILE A 40 -6.91 4.72 21.25
C ILE A 40 -8.24 4.24 20.65
N TYR A 41 -9.37 4.64 21.23
CA TYR A 41 -10.72 4.26 20.80
C TYR A 41 -11.23 5.00 19.55
N THR A 42 -10.45 5.94 19.01
CA THR A 42 -10.83 6.62 17.77
C THR A 42 -10.94 5.63 16.62
N SER A 43 -12.00 5.77 15.81
CA SER A 43 -12.25 4.87 14.71
C SER A 43 -11.17 5.00 13.64
N VAL A 44 -10.83 3.86 13.01
CA VAL A 44 -9.83 3.81 11.95
C VAL A 44 -10.24 4.72 10.79
N ASP A 45 -11.50 4.68 10.38
CA ASP A 45 -11.99 5.48 9.26
C ASP A 45 -11.91 6.99 9.55
N TYR A 46 -12.12 7.41 10.79
CA TYR A 46 -11.93 8.80 11.20
C TYR A 46 -10.46 9.23 11.06
N ILE A 47 -9.53 8.42 11.55
CA ILE A 47 -8.08 8.73 11.51
C ILE A 47 -7.60 8.90 10.07
N HIS A 48 -8.00 8.00 9.17
CA HIS A 48 -7.64 8.09 7.75
C HIS A 48 -8.30 9.27 7.04
N LYS A 49 -9.55 9.61 7.41
CA LYS A 49 -10.24 10.79 6.88
C LYS A 49 -9.56 12.10 7.28
N ILE A 50 -9.17 12.25 8.54
CA ILE A 50 -8.54 13.50 9.00
C ILE A 50 -7.10 13.64 8.54
N SER A 51 -6.36 12.53 8.45
CA SER A 51 -4.96 12.55 8.01
C SER A 51 -4.83 12.63 6.48
N ASN A 52 -5.90 12.35 5.75
CA ASN A 52 -5.89 12.18 4.29
C ASN A 52 -4.85 11.14 3.82
N ILE A 53 -4.54 10.16 4.68
CA ILE A 53 -3.57 9.10 4.40
C ILE A 53 -4.36 7.82 4.11
N PRO A 54 -4.17 7.16 2.96
CA PRO A 54 -4.84 5.90 2.64
C PRO A 54 -4.34 4.75 3.53
N LYS A 55 -5.11 3.66 3.58
CA LYS A 55 -4.66 2.41 4.18
C LYS A 55 -3.46 1.88 3.40
N ILE A 56 -2.55 1.20 4.09
CA ILE A 56 -1.27 0.81 3.50
C ILE A 56 -1.41 -0.17 2.33
N LYS A 57 -2.43 -1.04 2.35
CA LYS A 57 -2.74 -1.96 1.25
C LYS A 57 -3.27 -1.20 0.02
N ASP A 58 -4.16 -0.22 0.24
CA ASP A 58 -4.69 0.63 -0.84
C ASP A 58 -3.56 1.46 -1.49
N TYR A 59 -2.64 1.97 -0.67
CA TYR A 59 -1.45 2.64 -1.18
C TYR A 59 -0.55 1.70 -2.01
N ALA A 60 -0.31 0.47 -1.56
CA ALA A 60 0.48 -0.49 -2.32
C ALA A 60 -0.18 -0.89 -3.66
N THR A 61 -1.50 -1.05 -3.68
CA THR A 61 -2.24 -1.37 -4.92
C THR A 61 -2.25 -0.20 -5.91
N THR A 62 -2.36 1.05 -5.43
CA THR A 62 -2.25 2.23 -6.29
C THR A 62 -0.87 2.35 -6.92
N LEU A 63 0.20 2.08 -6.17
CA LEU A 63 1.57 1.99 -6.71
C LEU A 63 1.70 0.93 -7.81
N LEU A 64 1.10 -0.25 -7.60
CA LEU A 64 1.12 -1.32 -8.59
C LEU A 64 0.36 -0.93 -9.88
N LYS A 65 -0.77 -0.23 -9.77
CA LYS A 65 -1.48 0.29 -10.96
C LYS A 65 -0.66 1.33 -11.71
N GLN A 66 -0.01 2.25 -10.98
CA GLN A 66 0.86 3.27 -11.58
C GLN A 66 2.07 2.66 -12.29
N SER A 67 2.67 1.60 -11.74
CA SER A 67 3.80 0.93 -12.38
C SER A 67 3.39 0.16 -13.64
N ILE A 68 2.22 -0.49 -13.65
CA ILE A 68 1.64 -1.09 -14.87
C ILE A 68 1.40 -0.03 -15.95
N GLN A 69 0.84 1.12 -15.57
CA GLN A 69 0.62 2.23 -16.50
C GLN A 69 1.95 2.74 -17.09
N THR A 70 2.96 2.90 -16.22
CA THR A 70 4.31 3.32 -16.65
C THR A 70 4.96 2.30 -17.59
N ALA A 71 4.88 1.01 -17.27
CA ALA A 71 5.38 -0.06 -18.13
C ALA A 71 4.67 -0.06 -19.50
N THR A 72 3.36 0.19 -19.50
CA THR A 72 2.57 0.32 -20.74
C THR A 72 3.02 1.51 -21.58
N THR A 73 3.27 2.68 -20.98
CA THR A 73 3.76 3.86 -21.73
C THR A 73 5.18 3.70 -22.28
N LYS A 74 5.99 2.85 -21.64
CA LYS A 74 7.38 2.57 -22.04
C LYS A 74 7.52 1.37 -22.98
N ASN A 75 6.41 0.74 -23.38
CA ASN A 75 6.39 -0.50 -24.17
C ASN A 75 7.22 -1.65 -23.56
N ASP A 76 7.34 -1.68 -22.22
CA ASP A 76 8.01 -2.78 -21.52
C ASP A 76 7.01 -3.91 -21.26
N ILE A 77 6.97 -4.86 -22.19
CA ILE A 77 6.01 -5.96 -22.23
C ILE A 77 6.27 -6.96 -21.07
N THR A 78 7.54 -7.18 -20.72
CA THR A 78 7.95 -8.19 -19.74
C THR A 78 7.57 -7.76 -18.32
N SER A 79 7.89 -6.52 -17.94
CA SER A 79 7.53 -6.00 -16.62
C SER A 79 6.02 -5.81 -16.47
N LYS A 80 5.34 -5.38 -17.54
CA LYS A 80 3.87 -5.29 -17.57
C LYS A 80 3.21 -6.63 -17.25
N LYS A 81 3.63 -7.71 -17.91
CA LYS A 81 3.04 -9.04 -17.70
C LYS A 81 3.23 -9.51 -16.26
N HIS A 82 4.45 -9.39 -15.72
CA HIS A 82 4.73 -9.79 -14.34
C HIS A 82 3.90 -9.01 -13.31
N LEU A 83 3.74 -7.70 -13.49
CA LEU A 83 2.93 -6.87 -12.61
C LEU A 83 1.43 -7.16 -12.73
N GLN A 84 0.95 -7.52 -13.92
CA GLN A 84 -0.44 -7.96 -14.14
C GLN A 84 -0.71 -9.31 -13.46
N ASP A 85 0.21 -10.28 -13.56
CA ASP A 85 0.08 -11.57 -12.87
C ASP A 85 -0.02 -11.39 -11.34
N ILE A 86 0.70 -10.41 -10.79
CA ILE A 86 0.62 -10.06 -9.36
C ILE A 86 -0.76 -9.45 -9.04
N LEU A 87 -1.27 -8.54 -9.89
CA LEU A 87 -2.59 -7.94 -9.70
C LEU A 87 -3.71 -8.98 -9.69
N GLU A 88 -3.64 -9.97 -10.58
CA GLU A 88 -4.61 -11.06 -10.68
C GLU A 88 -4.59 -11.97 -9.45
N LYS A 89 -3.43 -12.18 -8.82
CA LYS A 89 -3.32 -12.98 -7.59
C LYS A 89 -3.91 -12.30 -6.35
N ILE A 90 -4.07 -10.97 -6.38
CA ILE A 90 -4.54 -10.16 -5.25
C ILE A 90 -6.02 -9.82 -5.37
N SER A 91 -6.57 -9.85 -6.60
CA SER A 91 -7.97 -9.57 -6.91
C SER A 91 -8.87 -10.76 -6.58
#